data_AF-A0A537R220-F1
#
_entry.id   AF-A0A537R220-F1
#
_cell.length_a   1.000
_cell.length_b   1.000
_cell.length_c   1.000
_cell.angle_alpha   90.00
_cell.angle_beta   90.00
_cell.angle_gamma   90.00
#
_symmetry.space_group_name_H-M   'P 1'
#
loop_
_entity.id
_entity.type
_entity.pdbx_description
1 polymer ?
#
loop_
_entity_poly.entity_id
_entity_poly.type
_entity_poly.pdbx_seq_one_letter_code
_entity_poly.pdbx_strand_id
1 'polypeptide(L)'
;MSSAAIGTAAIGCWMLRERANPGDVDRLLFNTATQDGTRVRIGFGKDPGQAGKSQAPHLVRALSGFTVMPAAESGDKVTRFGPVSSQCRAGNVKIRRAGWNEDLFRALEGFPDLAHDEEVDACSGALEMLSPNMKHWGFIGWMRQTGEALNEQRKPEPLKTNWAQGSVEWQEEQERN
;
A
#
# COMPACT_ATOMS: atom_id res chain seq x y z
N MET A 1 -27.13 -31.53 11.32
CA MET A 1 -25.88 -31.23 10.58
C MET A 1 -26.00 -29.79 10.08
N SER A 2 -25.46 -28.84 10.85
CA SER A 2 -25.56 -27.41 10.57
C SER A 2 -24.46 -27.03 9.58
N SER A 3 -24.84 -26.77 8.33
CA SER A 3 -23.92 -26.26 7.31
C SER A 3 -23.56 -24.82 7.67
N ALA A 4 -22.32 -24.60 8.09
CA ALA A 4 -21.74 -23.28 8.25
C ALA A 4 -21.60 -22.67 6.84
N ALA A 5 -22.56 -21.83 6.45
CA ALA A 5 -22.37 -20.91 5.35
C ALA A 5 -21.27 -19.92 5.77
N ILE A 6 -20.03 -20.24 5.43
CA ILE A 6 -18.93 -19.27 5.38
C ILE A 6 -19.37 -18.27 4.31
N GLY A 7 -20.04 -17.21 4.75
CA GLY A 7 -20.48 -16.12 3.89
C GLY A 7 -19.27 -15.60 3.15
N THR A 8 -19.17 -15.97 1.87
CA THR A 8 -18.12 -15.50 0.97
C THR A 8 -18.32 -13.99 0.85
N ALA A 9 -17.53 -13.22 1.61
CA ALA A 9 -17.44 -11.79 1.43
C ALA A 9 -16.76 -11.55 0.08
N ALA A 10 -17.55 -11.63 -0.99
CA ALA A 10 -17.08 -11.31 -2.33
C ALA A 10 -16.77 -9.82 -2.36
N ILE A 11 -15.49 -9.49 -2.52
CA ILE A 11 -15.08 -8.11 -2.76
C ILE A 11 -15.53 -7.78 -4.18
N GLY A 12 -16.62 -7.02 -4.30
CA GLY A 12 -17.12 -6.51 -5.57
C GLY A 12 -16.29 -5.31 -6.00
N CYS A 13 -15.45 -5.47 -7.01
CA CYS A 13 -14.64 -4.39 -7.55
C CYS A 13 -15.29 -3.82 -8.82
N TRP A 14 -15.43 -2.49 -8.87
CA TRP A 14 -15.77 -1.74 -10.07
C TRP A 14 -14.86 -0.52 -10.20
N MET A 15 -14.46 -0.20 -11.44
CA MET A 15 -13.51 0.87 -11.73
C MET A 15 -14.19 1.98 -12.53
N LEU A 16 -13.83 3.21 -12.21
CA LEU A 16 -14.14 4.42 -12.96
C LEU A 16 -12.85 5.19 -13.17
N ARG A 17 -12.49 5.46 -14.44
CA ARG A 17 -11.31 6.25 -14.80
C ARG A 17 -11.75 7.42 -15.68
N GLU A 18 -11.51 8.64 -15.19
CA GLU A 18 -11.88 9.85 -15.91
C GLU A 18 -10.81 10.93 -15.68
N ARG A 19 -10.45 11.66 -16.74
CA ARG A 19 -9.60 12.86 -16.64
C ARG A 19 -10.52 14.07 -16.67
N ALA A 20 -10.76 14.66 -15.50
CA ALA A 20 -11.69 15.78 -15.37
C ALA A 20 -11.07 16.93 -14.57
N ASN A 21 -11.70 18.11 -14.65
CA ASN A 21 -11.30 19.25 -13.83
C ASN A 21 -11.62 18.98 -12.35
N PRO A 22 -10.94 19.64 -11.38
CA PRO A 22 -11.13 19.36 -9.96
C PRO A 22 -12.60 19.40 -9.49
N GLY A 23 -13.41 20.34 -9.99
CA GLY A 23 -14.83 20.42 -9.64
C GLY A 23 -15.70 19.30 -10.26
N ASP A 24 -15.33 18.83 -11.45
CA ASP A 24 -16.01 17.70 -12.10
C ASP A 24 -15.65 16.38 -11.41
N VAL A 25 -14.41 16.25 -10.92
CA VAL A 25 -13.97 15.10 -10.11
C VAL A 25 -14.73 15.01 -8.79
N ASP A 26 -14.91 16.14 -8.08
CA ASP A 26 -15.69 16.15 -6.83
C ASP A 26 -17.14 15.73 -7.06
N ARG A 27 -17.75 16.19 -8.17
CA ARG A 27 -19.11 15.80 -8.56
C ARG A 27 -19.19 14.32 -8.93
N LEU A 28 -18.21 13.82 -9.67
CA LEU A 28 -18.11 12.40 -10.04
C LEU A 28 -17.99 11.51 -8.80
N LEU A 29 -17.15 11.92 -7.85
CA LEU A 29 -16.93 11.20 -6.60
C LEU A 29 -18.22 11.17 -5.75
N PHE A 30 -18.92 12.29 -5.63
CA PHE A 30 -20.17 12.36 -4.89
C PHE A 30 -21.28 11.50 -5.54
N ASN A 31 -21.39 11.55 -6.87
CA ASN A 31 -22.35 10.73 -7.62
C ASN A 31 -22.06 9.23 -7.45
N THR A 32 -20.78 8.87 -7.45
CA THR A 32 -20.29 7.49 -7.23
C THR A 32 -20.64 7.01 -5.82
N ALA A 33 -20.27 7.80 -4.79
CA ALA A 33 -20.62 7.51 -3.40
C ALA A 33 -22.13 7.37 -3.18
N THR A 34 -22.93 8.20 -3.86
CA THR A 34 -24.39 8.14 -3.80
C THR A 34 -24.96 6.86 -4.42
N GLN A 35 -24.37 6.39 -5.53
CA GLN A 35 -24.76 5.13 -6.17
C GLN A 35 -24.39 3.91 -5.31
N ASP A 36 -23.22 3.93 -4.66
CA ASP A 36 -22.77 2.87 -3.74
C ASP A 36 -23.59 2.84 -2.44
N GLY A 37 -24.08 4.02 -2.01
CA GLY A 37 -24.90 4.20 -0.82
C GLY A 37 -24.10 4.21 0.48
N THR A 38 -24.78 4.48 1.60
CA THR A 38 -24.15 4.71 2.92
C THR A 38 -23.59 3.45 3.60
N ARG A 39 -23.85 2.27 3.04
CA ARG A 39 -23.32 0.99 3.56
C ARG A 39 -21.86 0.75 3.16
N VAL A 40 -21.37 1.45 2.14
CA VAL A 40 -20.00 1.33 1.65
C VAL A 40 -19.11 2.30 2.41
N ARG A 41 -17.97 1.80 2.89
CA ARG A 41 -16.93 2.63 3.51
C ARG A 41 -16.01 3.13 2.41
N ILE A 42 -15.77 4.43 2.39
CA ILE A 42 -14.94 5.09 1.38
C ILE A 42 -13.55 5.30 1.97
N GLY A 43 -12.53 4.77 1.29
CA GLY A 43 -11.14 4.92 1.64
C GLY A 43 -10.40 5.75 0.63
N PHE A 44 -9.42 6.52 1.10
CA PHE A 44 -8.43 7.14 0.21
C PHE A 44 -7.06 7.09 0.86
N GLY A 45 -6.04 6.89 0.03
CA GLY A 45 -4.63 6.93 0.44
C GLY A 45 -4.24 8.35 0.80
N LYS A 46 -3.61 8.52 1.97
CA LYS A 46 -3.03 9.79 2.39
C LYS A 46 -1.54 9.78 2.10
N ASP A 47 -1.14 10.53 1.07
CA ASP A 47 0.27 10.82 0.85
C ASP A 47 0.84 11.71 1.97
N PRO A 48 2.08 11.46 2.43
CA PRO A 48 2.72 12.28 3.45
C PRO A 48 3.03 13.72 3.00
N GLY A 49 2.94 14.00 1.70
CA GLY A 49 3.20 15.30 1.10
C GLY A 49 2.15 16.39 1.41
N GLN A 50 2.48 17.64 1.11
CA GLN A 50 1.61 18.81 1.29
C GLN A 50 0.23 18.63 0.60
N ALA A 51 0.23 18.05 -0.61
CA ALA A 51 -1.01 17.78 -1.35
C ALA A 51 -1.94 16.80 -0.62
N GLY A 52 -1.42 15.71 -0.05
CA GLY A 52 -2.25 14.73 0.68
C GLY A 52 -2.88 15.30 1.97
N LYS A 53 -2.22 16.29 2.60
CA LYS A 53 -2.72 16.92 3.83
C LYS A 53 -3.90 17.86 3.60
N SER A 54 -3.97 18.54 2.46
CA SER A 54 -5.11 19.41 2.11
C SER A 54 -6.24 18.64 1.43
N GLN A 55 -5.93 17.58 0.68
CA GLN A 55 -6.94 16.75 0.01
C GLN A 55 -7.82 15.96 0.99
N ALA A 56 -7.22 15.40 2.05
CA ALA A 56 -7.96 14.62 3.04
C ALA A 56 -9.13 15.38 3.70
N PRO A 57 -8.96 16.59 4.28
CA PRO A 57 -10.06 17.34 4.86
C PRO A 57 -11.06 17.84 3.81
N HIS A 58 -10.61 18.14 2.58
CA HIS A 58 -11.50 18.52 1.48
C HIS A 58 -12.46 17.38 1.11
N LEU A 59 -11.93 16.17 0.89
CA LEU A 59 -12.73 14.99 0.55
C LEU A 59 -13.69 14.57 1.67
N VAL A 60 -13.23 14.64 2.93
CA VAL A 60 -14.10 14.37 4.09
C VAL A 60 -15.25 15.37 4.17
N ARG A 61 -15.03 16.63 3.79
CA ARG A 61 -16.08 17.65 3.73
C ARG A 61 -17.03 17.43 2.56
N ALA A 62 -16.50 17.12 1.38
CA ALA A 62 -17.28 16.86 0.16
C ALA A 62 -18.20 15.64 0.31
N LEU A 63 -17.73 14.61 1.03
CA LEU A 63 -18.48 13.37 1.28
C LEU A 63 -19.16 13.35 2.65
N SER A 64 -19.55 14.52 3.16
CA SER A 64 -20.31 14.63 4.41
C SER A 64 -21.64 13.87 4.30
N GLY A 65 -21.76 12.77 5.06
CA GLY A 65 -22.89 11.83 4.97
C GLY A 65 -22.49 10.38 4.69
N PHE A 66 -21.25 10.15 4.26
CA PHE A 66 -20.68 8.82 4.06
C PHE A 66 -19.64 8.48 5.13
N THR A 67 -19.38 7.18 5.33
CA THR A 67 -18.31 6.74 6.24
C THR A 67 -16.98 6.78 5.48
N VAL A 68 -16.24 7.87 5.67
CA VAL A 68 -14.97 8.13 4.99
C VAL A 68 -13.81 7.88 5.95
N MET A 69 -12.85 7.04 5.57
CA MET A 69 -11.69 6.69 6.37
C MET A 69 -10.40 7.00 5.60
N PRO A 70 -9.66 8.06 5.95
CA PRO A 70 -8.32 8.27 5.41
C PRO A 70 -7.39 7.16 5.91
N ALA A 71 -6.73 6.46 4.99
CA ALA A 71 -5.72 5.45 5.30
C ALA A 71 -4.33 6.01 5.03
N ALA A 72 -3.44 5.95 6.02
CA ALA A 72 -2.05 6.32 5.83
C ALA A 72 -1.34 5.19 5.10
N GLU A 73 -0.85 5.48 3.90
CA GLU A 73 -0.11 4.52 3.11
C GLU A 73 1.34 4.46 3.60
N SER A 74 1.73 3.37 4.25
CA SER A 74 3.08 3.17 4.78
C SER A 74 3.62 1.81 4.35
N GLY A 75 4.88 1.79 3.91
CA GLY A 75 5.56 0.60 3.44
C GLY A 75 5.63 0.49 1.92
N ASP A 76 6.34 -0.53 1.46
CA ASP A 76 6.60 -0.81 0.06
C ASP A 76 5.33 -1.33 -0.67
N LYS A 77 5.06 -0.79 -1.87
CA LYS A 77 3.85 -1.08 -2.65
C LYS A 77 3.71 -2.55 -3.03
N VAL A 78 4.83 -3.20 -3.37
CA VAL A 78 4.84 -4.63 -3.74
C VAL A 78 4.43 -5.49 -2.56
N THR A 79 4.96 -5.16 -1.38
CA THR A 79 4.64 -5.87 -0.14
C THR A 79 3.16 -5.72 0.23
N ARG A 80 2.57 -4.53 0.00
CA ARG A 80 1.14 -4.26 0.24
C ARG A 80 0.19 -5.01 -0.70
N PHE A 81 0.61 -5.26 -1.94
CA PHE A 81 -0.23 -5.94 -2.92
C PHE A 81 -0.24 -7.47 -2.78
N GLY A 82 0.78 -8.06 -2.14
CA GLY A 82 0.89 -9.52 -1.94
C GLY A 82 -0.37 -10.19 -1.35
N PRO A 83 -1.01 -9.64 -0.31
CA PRO A 83 -2.27 -10.14 0.22
C PRO A 83 -3.42 -10.10 -0.80
N VAL A 84 -3.52 -9.06 -1.62
CA VAL A 84 -4.55 -8.94 -2.68
C VAL A 84 -4.38 -10.06 -3.69
N SER A 85 -3.16 -10.29 -4.17
CA SER A 85 -2.84 -11.40 -5.08
C SER A 85 -3.23 -12.76 -4.49
N SER A 86 -2.97 -12.97 -3.20
CA SER A 86 -3.35 -14.20 -2.49
C SER A 86 -4.87 -14.39 -2.43
N GLN A 87 -5.64 -13.32 -2.18
CA GLN A 87 -7.10 -13.36 -2.17
C GLN A 87 -7.70 -13.57 -3.56
N CYS A 88 -7.08 -13.00 -4.61
CA CYS A 88 -7.43 -13.26 -6.00
C CYS A 88 -7.26 -14.73 -6.35
N ARG A 89 -6.12 -15.33 -5.99
CA ARG A 89 -5.85 -16.77 -6.22
C ARG A 89 -6.81 -17.68 -5.45
N ALA A 90 -7.23 -17.27 -4.26
CA ALA A 90 -8.23 -18.00 -3.47
C ALA A 90 -9.66 -17.88 -4.02
N GLY A 91 -9.91 -17.00 -5.00
CA GLY A 91 -11.23 -16.80 -5.61
C GLY A 91 -12.20 -15.93 -4.82
N ASN A 92 -11.70 -15.23 -3.79
CA ASN A 92 -12.50 -14.35 -2.91
C ASN A 92 -12.77 -12.96 -3.53
N VAL A 93 -12.02 -12.57 -4.56
CA VAL A 93 -12.20 -11.32 -5.29
C VAL A 93 -13.11 -11.56 -6.49
N LYS A 94 -14.13 -10.71 -6.67
CA LYS A 94 -15.07 -10.75 -7.80
C LYS A 94 -15.11 -9.40 -8.50
N ILE A 95 -14.79 -9.38 -9.79
CA ILE A 95 -14.76 -8.16 -10.59
C ILE A 95 -16.05 -8.10 -11.42
N ARG A 96 -16.72 -6.94 -11.41
CA ARG A 96 -17.89 -6.72 -12.28
C ARG A 96 -17.45 -6.81 -13.74
N ARG A 97 -18.21 -7.51 -14.59
CA ARG A 97 -17.90 -7.57 -16.02
C ARG A 97 -18.21 -6.23 -16.69
N ALA A 98 -17.20 -5.59 -17.26
CA ALA A 98 -17.30 -4.35 -18.00
C ALA A 98 -16.13 -4.17 -18.97
N GLY A 99 -16.20 -3.14 -19.84
CA GLY A 99 -15.15 -2.87 -20.82
C GLY A 99 -13.80 -2.43 -20.22
N TRP A 100 -13.78 -1.98 -18.97
CA TRP A 100 -12.57 -1.57 -18.26
C TRP A 100 -11.78 -2.75 -17.66
N ASN A 101 -12.30 -3.98 -17.76
CA ASN A 101 -11.67 -5.15 -17.15
C ASN A 101 -10.29 -5.45 -17.77
N GLU A 102 -10.15 -5.30 -19.07
CA GLU A 102 -8.87 -5.53 -19.78
C GLU A 102 -7.79 -4.55 -19.31
N ASP A 103 -8.13 -3.28 -19.16
CA ASP A 103 -7.20 -2.26 -18.67
C ASP A 103 -6.80 -2.51 -17.21
N LEU A 104 -7.77 -2.89 -16.36
CA LEU A 104 -7.51 -3.29 -14.99
C LEU A 104 -6.57 -4.50 -14.93
N PHE A 105 -6.84 -5.56 -15.70
CA PHE A 105 -6.00 -6.75 -15.69
C PHE A 105 -4.60 -6.47 -16.19
N ARG A 106 -4.47 -5.67 -17.25
CA ARG A 106 -3.17 -5.23 -17.76
C ARG A 106 -2.37 -4.47 -16.71
N ALA A 107 -3.01 -3.57 -15.96
CA ALA A 107 -2.37 -2.83 -14.87
C ALA A 107 -1.93 -3.77 -13.73
N LEU A 108 -2.80 -4.68 -13.30
CA LEU A 108 -2.50 -5.62 -12.20
C LEU A 108 -1.43 -6.65 -12.57
N GLU A 109 -1.41 -7.15 -13.81
CA GLU A 109 -0.44 -8.17 -14.27
C GLU A 109 0.92 -7.59 -14.62
N GLY A 110 0.98 -6.33 -15.07
CA GLY A 110 2.25 -5.68 -15.39
C GLY A 110 2.93 -4.98 -14.21
N PHE A 111 2.34 -5.05 -13.00
CA PHE A 111 2.98 -4.57 -11.78
C PHE A 111 4.09 -5.55 -11.35
N PRO A 112 5.31 -5.09 -10.99
CA PRO A 112 5.70 -3.71 -10.66
C PRO A 112 6.36 -2.90 -11.79
N ASP A 113 6.45 -3.44 -13.01
CA ASP A 113 7.25 -2.84 -14.09
C ASP A 113 6.52 -1.71 -14.84
N LEU A 114 5.19 -1.62 -14.71
CA LEU A 114 4.38 -0.57 -15.32
C LEU A 114 4.33 0.72 -14.49
N ALA A 115 4.26 1.86 -15.17
CA ALA A 115 4.22 3.19 -14.55
C ALA A 115 2.88 3.55 -13.88
N HIS A 116 1.81 2.78 -14.10
CA HIS A 116 0.50 3.01 -13.51
C HIS A 116 0.27 2.02 -12.37
N ASP A 117 0.28 2.52 -11.14
CA ASP A 117 0.10 1.74 -9.90
C ASP A 117 -1.14 2.18 -9.08
N GLU A 118 -1.92 3.12 -9.65
CA GLU A 118 -3.13 3.69 -9.06
C GLU A 118 -4.16 2.61 -8.70
N GLU A 119 -4.35 1.64 -9.58
CA GLU A 119 -5.29 0.53 -9.43
C GLU A 119 -4.83 -0.47 -8.35
N VAL A 120 -3.51 -0.70 -8.26
CA VAL A 120 -2.87 -1.60 -7.29
C VAL A 120 -2.98 -1.03 -5.87
N ASP A 121 -2.76 0.28 -5.73
CA ASP A 121 -2.91 0.98 -4.46
C ASP A 121 -4.37 1.00 -4.00
N ALA A 122 -5.31 1.28 -4.91
CA ALA A 122 -6.74 1.23 -4.61
C ALA A 122 -7.20 -0.15 -4.11
N CYS A 123 -6.76 -1.23 -4.76
CA CYS A 123 -7.11 -2.59 -4.36
C CYS A 123 -6.52 -2.97 -2.99
N SER A 124 -5.27 -2.56 -2.74
CA SER A 124 -4.58 -2.83 -1.48
C SER A 124 -5.25 -2.10 -0.31
N GLY A 125 -5.56 -0.80 -0.47
CA GLY A 125 -6.26 -0.01 0.53
C GLY A 125 -7.68 -0.53 0.80
N ALA A 126 -8.43 -0.93 -0.24
CA ALA A 126 -9.75 -1.50 -0.06
C ALA A 126 -9.72 -2.81 0.76
N LEU A 127 -8.74 -3.69 0.49
CA LEU A 127 -8.59 -4.93 1.23
C LEU A 127 -8.22 -4.68 2.71
N GLU A 128 -7.37 -3.68 2.98
CA GLU A 128 -7.02 -3.25 4.33
C GLU A 128 -8.25 -2.79 5.11
N MET A 129 -9.11 -1.98 4.50
CA MET A 129 -10.35 -1.52 5.12
C MET A 129 -11.34 -2.65 5.39
N LEU A 130 -11.42 -3.63 4.50
CA LEU A 130 -12.29 -4.80 4.65
C LEU A 130 -11.83 -5.74 5.75
N SER A 131 -10.53 -5.75 6.06
CA SER A 131 -9.93 -6.67 7.02
C SER A 131 -9.60 -5.94 8.34
N PRO A 132 -10.50 -5.95 9.36
CA PRO A 132 -10.26 -5.25 10.62
C PRO A 132 -9.01 -5.75 11.39
N ASN A 133 -8.59 -7.00 11.16
CA ASN A 133 -7.36 -7.57 11.75
C ASN A 133 -6.08 -7.19 10.99
N MET A 134 -6.19 -6.58 9.80
CA MET A 134 -5.04 -6.26 8.95
C MET A 134 -4.30 -4.98 9.36
N LYS A 135 -4.81 -4.24 10.36
CA LYS A 135 -4.05 -3.15 11.02
C LYS A 135 -2.70 -3.63 11.58
N HIS A 136 -2.54 -4.94 11.80
CA HIS A 136 -1.29 -5.57 12.22
C HIS A 136 -0.22 -5.65 11.10
N TRP A 137 -0.54 -5.37 9.82
CA TRP A 137 0.49 -5.38 8.77
C TRP A 137 1.47 -4.21 8.86
N GLY A 138 1.08 -3.09 9.48
CA GLY A 138 2.03 -2.06 9.90
C GLY A 138 3.06 -2.60 10.90
N PHE A 139 2.66 -3.54 11.75
CA PHE A 139 3.55 -4.22 12.69
C PHE A 139 4.45 -5.26 12.01
N ILE A 140 3.96 -6.01 11.02
CA ILE A 140 4.80 -6.92 10.20
C ILE A 140 5.84 -6.13 9.39
N GLY A 141 5.43 -5.01 8.78
CA GLY A 141 6.33 -4.09 8.08
C GLY A 141 7.36 -3.48 9.02
N TRP A 142 6.93 -3.04 10.21
CA TRP A 142 7.82 -2.54 11.26
C TRP A 142 8.81 -3.61 11.73
N MET A 143 8.36 -4.85 11.94
CA MET A 143 9.23 -5.98 12.32
C MET A 143 10.27 -6.29 11.26
N ARG A 144 9.90 -6.23 9.97
CA ARG A 144 10.84 -6.41 8.86
C ARG A 144 11.89 -5.29 8.84
N GLN A 145 11.47 -4.02 8.87
CA GLN A 145 12.40 -2.87 8.92
C GLN A 145 13.31 -2.92 10.15
N THR A 146 12.74 -3.26 11.32
CA THR A 146 13.50 -3.38 12.56
C THR A 146 14.47 -4.54 12.49
N GLY A 147 14.08 -5.67 11.90
CA GLY A 147 14.96 -6.81 11.65
C GLY A 147 16.09 -6.50 10.67
N GLU A 148 15.81 -5.81 9.57
CA GLU A 148 16.80 -5.34 8.60
C GLU A 148 17.77 -4.34 9.26
N ALA A 149 17.27 -3.37 10.03
CA ALA A 149 18.09 -2.42 10.78
C ALA A 149 18.94 -3.10 11.87
N LEU A 150 18.41 -4.10 12.58
CA LEU A 150 19.18 -4.89 13.54
C LEU A 150 20.25 -5.73 12.85
N ASN A 151 19.97 -6.27 11.67
CA ASN A 151 20.96 -7.01 10.88
C ASN A 151 22.07 -6.07 10.37
N GLU A 152 21.73 -4.85 9.98
CA GLU A 152 22.66 -3.78 9.62
C GLU A 152 23.55 -3.38 10.81
N GLN A 153 22.98 -3.25 12.00
CA GLN A 153 23.71 -2.99 13.25
C GLN A 153 24.56 -4.18 13.72
N ARG A 154 24.18 -5.41 13.36
CA ARG A 154 24.92 -6.64 13.68
C ARG A 154 26.04 -6.92 12.68
N LYS A 155 26.22 -6.11 11.62
CA LYS A 155 27.43 -6.18 10.80
C LYS A 155 28.63 -5.96 11.73
N PRO A 156 29.56 -6.92 11.84
CA PRO A 156 30.69 -6.77 12.73
C PRO A 156 31.45 -5.52 12.32
N GLU A 157 31.78 -4.65 13.29
CA GLU A 157 32.71 -3.54 13.03
C GLU A 157 33.97 -4.13 12.37
N PRO A 158 34.51 -3.50 11.32
CA PRO A 158 35.75 -3.96 10.72
C PRO A 158 36.78 -4.06 11.84
N LEU A 159 37.38 -5.24 11.99
CA LEU A 159 38.40 -5.48 13.00
C LEU A 159 39.43 -4.36 12.89
N LYS A 160 39.57 -3.54 13.94
CA LYS A 160 40.65 -2.56 14.01
C LYS A 160 41.95 -3.36 14.03
N THR A 161 42.61 -3.45 12.88
CA THR A 161 43.94 -4.03 12.75
C THR A 161 44.91 -3.08 13.42
N ASN A 162 45.16 -3.31 14.71
CA ASN A 162 46.34 -2.74 15.34
C ASN A 162 47.52 -3.51 14.77
N TRP A 163 48.27 -2.91 13.85
CA TRP A 163 49.51 -3.50 13.38
C TRP A 163 50.44 -3.74 14.56
N ALA A 164 51.06 -4.92 14.61
CA ALA A 164 52.06 -5.19 15.63
C ALA A 164 53.21 -4.17 15.48
N GLN A 165 53.69 -3.63 16.60
CA GLN A 165 54.77 -2.67 16.61
C GLN A 165 56.01 -3.27 15.93
N GLY A 166 56.40 -2.73 14.78
CA GLY A 166 57.49 -3.23 13.94
C GLY A 166 57.10 -4.05 12.70
N SER A 167 55.80 -4.23 12.40
CA SER A 167 55.36 -4.79 11.11
C SER A 167 55.65 -3.83 9.94
N VAL A 168 55.74 -4.35 8.72
CA VAL A 168 55.98 -3.54 7.49
C VAL A 168 54.89 -2.48 7.33
N GLU A 169 53.65 -2.84 7.57
CA GLU A 169 52.48 -1.96 7.50
C GLU A 169 52.46 -0.91 8.63
N TRP A 170 53.06 -1.23 9.80
CA TRP A 170 53.23 -0.27 10.90
C TRP A 170 54.30 0.78 10.56
N GLN A 171 55.34 0.40 9.81
CA GLN A 171 56.37 1.32 9.32
C GLN A 171 55.84 2.22 8.21
N GLU A 172 55.11 1.66 7.25
CA GLU A 172 54.44 2.41 6.17
C GLU A 172 53.44 3.45 6.69
N GLU A 173 52.81 3.21 7.84
CA GLU A 173 51.89 4.14 8.48
C GLU A 173 52.59 5.30 9.20
N GLN A 174 53.81 5.08 9.70
CA GLN A 174 54.65 6.12 10.31
C GLN A 174 55.37 6.97 9.26
N GLU A 175 55.72 6.39 8.11
CA GLU A 175 56.37 7.11 6.99
C GLU A 175 55.39 8.02 6.22
N ARG A 176 54.08 7.79 6.36
CA ARG A 176 53.02 8.56 5.69
C ARG A 176 52.64 9.85 6.43
N ASN A 177 53.18 10.08 7.63
CA ASN A 177 52.86 11.21 8.52
C ASN A 177 54.07 12.12 8.75
#